data_AF-A0A3C0DKH9-F1
#
_entry.id   AF-A0A3C0DKH9-F1
#
_cell.length_a   1.000
_cell.length_b   1.000
_cell.length_c   1.000
_cell.angle_alpha   90.00
_cell.angle_beta   90.00
_cell.angle_gamma   90.00
#
_symmetry.space_group_name_H-M   'P 1'
#
loop_
_entity.id
_entity.type
_entity.pdbx_description
1 polymer ?
#
loop_
_entity_poly.entity_id
_entity_poly.type
_entity_poly.pdbx_seq_one_letter_code
_entity_poly.pdbx_strand_id
1 'polypeptide(L)'
;GRAPQNDEKIVISLALDKARERQEVLTIGSVAAALREAEYDNATYREIGLRMSRHLERWTSGLHGRLLNNTRTCLKVNASIAAIDLKDLENYPEITRIFLFYITEMIWSACQANPGCKKMIIFDEVWALLGDETGGRLISELYRTLRKYGAGIMSVSQDISDFKLTRHHAGILANTGTLFILKLSSAINDSEIRSALNLNDREMELI
;
A
#
# COMPACT_ATOMS: atom_id res chain seq x y z
N GLY A 1 3.40 -10.87 7.56
CA GLY A 1 3.19 -12.33 7.48
C GLY A 1 4.50 -13.03 7.19
N ARG A 2 4.60 -14.34 7.44
CA ARG A 2 5.82 -15.12 7.15
C ARG A 2 6.05 -15.24 5.65
N ALA A 3 7.31 -15.34 5.23
CA ALA A 3 7.63 -15.68 3.85
C ALA A 3 7.09 -17.09 3.50
N PRO A 4 6.65 -17.32 2.25
CA PRO A 4 6.26 -18.65 1.80
C PRO A 4 7.47 -19.58 1.81
N GLN A 5 7.24 -20.83 2.23
CA GLN A 5 8.24 -21.91 2.20
C GLN A 5 8.51 -22.35 0.76
N ASN A 6 9.59 -23.10 0.52
CA ASN A 6 9.95 -23.53 -0.83
C ASN A 6 8.85 -24.36 -1.50
N ASP A 7 8.25 -25.31 -0.78
CA ASP A 7 7.14 -26.13 -1.31
C ASP A 7 5.91 -25.28 -1.65
N GLU A 8 5.61 -24.27 -0.84
CA GLU A 8 4.54 -23.31 -1.10
C GLU A 8 4.79 -22.51 -2.38
N LYS A 9 6.04 -22.10 -2.63
CA LYS A 9 6.42 -21.41 -3.87
C LYS A 9 6.29 -22.30 -5.10
N ILE A 10 6.69 -23.56 -5.01
CA ILE A 10 6.56 -24.55 -6.10
C ILE A 10 5.08 -24.73 -6.46
N VAL A 11 4.23 -24.96 -5.46
CA VAL A 11 2.78 -25.12 -5.63
C VAL A 11 2.13 -23.87 -6.24
N ILE A 12 2.54 -22.68 -5.79
CA ILE A 12 2.06 -21.41 -6.37
C ILE A 12 2.48 -21.29 -7.84
N SER A 13 3.74 -21.59 -8.17
CA SER A 13 4.23 -21.51 -9.55
C SER A 13 3.44 -22.42 -10.48
N LEU A 14 3.26 -23.68 -10.10
CA LEU A 14 2.50 -24.66 -10.87
C LEU A 14 1.06 -24.19 -11.10
N ALA A 15 0.41 -23.65 -10.07
CA ALA A 15 -0.95 -23.14 -10.20
C ALA A 15 -1.02 -21.89 -11.10
N LEU A 16 -0.02 -21.00 -11.06
CA LEU A 16 0.02 -19.83 -11.94
C LEU A 16 0.20 -20.24 -13.40
N ASP A 17 1.07 -21.22 -13.68
CA ASP A 17 1.28 -21.74 -15.03
C ASP A 17 0.00 -22.38 -15.57
N LYS A 18 -0.65 -23.25 -14.78
CA LYS A 18 -1.94 -23.84 -15.15
C LYS A 18 -3.06 -22.81 -15.32
N ALA A 19 -3.06 -21.74 -14.52
CA ALA A 19 -4.04 -20.67 -14.68
C ALA A 19 -3.84 -19.90 -16.00
N ARG A 20 -2.57 -19.70 -16.42
CA ARG A 20 -2.20 -19.02 -17.67
C ARG A 20 -2.54 -19.81 -18.92
N GLU A 21 -2.56 -21.14 -18.85
CA GLU A 21 -3.04 -22.00 -19.94
C GLU A 21 -4.51 -21.69 -20.32
N ARG A 22 -5.31 -21.19 -19.37
CA ARG A 22 -6.74 -20.93 -19.57
C ARG A 22 -7.05 -19.50 -19.96
N GLN A 23 -6.28 -18.55 -19.45
CA GLN A 23 -6.49 -17.13 -19.72
C GLN A 23 -5.23 -16.31 -19.44
N GLU A 24 -5.09 -15.22 -20.19
CA GLU A 24 -3.96 -14.30 -20.08
C GLU A 24 -4.01 -13.48 -18.77
N VAL A 25 -5.20 -13.00 -18.39
CA VAL A 25 -5.37 -12.20 -17.17
C VAL A 25 -5.84 -13.08 -16.03
N LEU A 26 -5.01 -13.20 -15.00
CA LEU A 26 -5.30 -14.00 -13.82
C LEU A 26 -6.11 -13.21 -12.80
N THR A 27 -7.10 -13.87 -12.20
CA THR A 27 -7.83 -13.37 -11.03
C THR A 27 -7.55 -14.26 -9.83
N ILE A 28 -7.86 -13.79 -8.61
CA ILE A 28 -7.72 -14.63 -7.41
C ILE A 28 -8.55 -15.91 -7.55
N GLY A 29 -9.74 -15.81 -8.13
CA GLY A 29 -10.61 -16.95 -8.40
C GLY A 29 -10.01 -17.95 -9.39
N SER A 30 -9.35 -17.47 -10.44
CA SER A 30 -8.71 -18.38 -11.39
C SER A 30 -7.50 -19.09 -10.79
N VAL A 31 -6.72 -18.38 -9.97
CA VAL A 31 -5.60 -18.99 -9.24
C VAL A 31 -6.10 -19.99 -8.19
N ALA A 32 -7.18 -19.67 -7.47
CA ALA A 32 -7.80 -20.58 -6.50
C ALA A 32 -8.31 -21.87 -7.17
N ALA A 33 -8.92 -21.77 -8.35
CA ALA A 33 -9.35 -22.92 -9.14
C ALA A 33 -8.14 -23.74 -9.63
N ALA A 34 -7.11 -23.07 -10.17
CA ALA A 34 -5.90 -23.75 -10.62
C ALA A 34 -5.16 -24.49 -9.49
N LEU A 35 -5.12 -23.93 -8.28
CA LEU A 35 -4.59 -24.59 -7.07
C LEU A 35 -5.36 -25.85 -6.67
N ARG A 36 -6.61 -26.00 -7.09
CA ARG A 36 -7.42 -27.19 -6.81
C ARG A 36 -7.24 -28.26 -7.87
N GLU A 37 -7.02 -27.83 -9.11
CA GLU A 37 -7.07 -28.67 -10.31
C GLU A 37 -5.69 -29.02 -10.85
N ALA A 38 -4.61 -28.39 -10.37
CA ALA A 38 -3.25 -28.71 -10.76
C ALA A 38 -2.88 -30.18 -10.46
N GLU A 39 -2.05 -30.72 -11.34
CA GLU A 39 -1.51 -32.08 -11.19
C GLU A 39 -0.24 -31.98 -10.35
N TYR A 40 -0.28 -32.58 -9.16
CA TYR A 40 0.80 -32.48 -8.20
C TYR A 40 1.61 -33.78 -8.15
N ASP A 41 2.94 -33.64 -8.12
CA ASP A 41 3.87 -34.77 -8.08
C ASP A 41 3.75 -35.62 -6.81
N ASN A 42 3.23 -35.05 -5.72
CA ASN A 42 3.09 -35.74 -4.45
C ASN A 42 1.90 -35.24 -3.61
N ALA A 43 1.52 -36.04 -2.62
CA ALA A 43 0.39 -35.75 -1.73
C ALA A 43 0.58 -34.45 -0.92
N THR A 44 1.80 -34.14 -0.51
CA THR A 44 2.11 -32.91 0.24
C THR A 44 1.79 -31.66 -0.58
N TYR A 45 2.22 -31.63 -1.85
CA TYR A 45 1.95 -30.50 -2.74
C TYR A 45 0.46 -30.34 -3.02
N ARG A 46 -0.25 -31.47 -3.19
CA ARG A 46 -1.70 -31.47 -3.31
C ARG A 46 -2.40 -30.89 -2.08
N GLU A 47 -1.97 -31.26 -0.88
CA GLU A 47 -2.53 -30.74 0.36
C GLU A 47 -2.30 -29.23 0.50
N ILE A 48 -1.08 -28.77 0.19
CA ILE A 48 -0.74 -27.34 0.18
C ILE A 48 -1.62 -26.58 -0.81
N GLY A 49 -1.78 -27.09 -2.04
CA GLY A 49 -2.62 -26.48 -3.08
C GLY A 49 -4.07 -26.33 -2.63
N LEU A 50 -4.66 -27.42 -2.11
CA LEU A 50 -6.02 -27.41 -1.57
C LEU A 50 -6.18 -26.44 -0.39
N ARG A 51 -5.20 -26.37 0.52
CA ARG A 51 -5.20 -25.44 1.65
C ARG A 51 -5.17 -23.99 1.17
N MET A 52 -4.29 -23.66 0.22
CA MET A 52 -4.19 -22.32 -0.35
C MET A 52 -5.46 -21.93 -1.12
N SER A 53 -6.01 -22.86 -1.92
CA SER A 53 -7.28 -22.65 -2.64
C SER A 53 -8.40 -22.20 -1.69
N ARG A 54 -8.59 -22.92 -0.57
CA ARG A 54 -9.58 -22.56 0.46
C ARG A 54 -9.31 -21.18 1.08
N HIS A 55 -8.05 -20.82 1.32
CA HIS A 55 -7.72 -19.49 1.83
C HIS A 55 -7.94 -18.37 0.81
N LEU A 56 -7.83 -18.67 -0.49
CA LEU A 56 -8.08 -17.71 -1.55
C LEU A 56 -9.56 -17.51 -1.83
N GLU A 57 -10.41 -18.53 -1.64
CA GLU A 57 -11.87 -18.46 -1.87
C GLU A 57 -12.58 -17.32 -1.13
N ARG A 58 -12.14 -16.98 0.08
CA ARG A 58 -12.72 -15.83 0.82
C ARG A 58 -12.55 -14.49 0.12
N TRP A 59 -11.64 -14.40 -0.86
CA TRP A 59 -11.36 -13.18 -1.63
C TRP A 59 -11.98 -13.21 -3.03
N THR A 60 -12.71 -14.27 -3.40
CA THR A 60 -13.27 -14.42 -4.75
C THR A 60 -14.73 -13.96 -4.83
N SER A 61 -15.40 -13.82 -3.69
CA SER A 61 -16.83 -13.49 -3.58
C SER A 61 -17.09 -12.38 -2.55
N GLY A 62 -18.33 -11.90 -2.49
CA GLY A 62 -18.74 -10.83 -1.58
C GLY A 62 -18.03 -9.49 -1.85
N LEU A 63 -17.84 -8.69 -0.79
CA LEU A 63 -17.15 -7.41 -0.86
C LEU A 63 -15.70 -7.57 -1.36
N HIS A 64 -14.98 -8.57 -0.85
CA HIS A 64 -13.58 -8.81 -1.20
C HIS A 64 -13.43 -9.19 -2.68
N GLY A 65 -14.29 -10.09 -3.17
CA GLY A 65 -14.31 -10.49 -4.58
C GLY A 65 -14.58 -9.31 -5.51
N ARG A 66 -15.54 -8.45 -5.16
CA ARG A 66 -15.83 -7.24 -5.93
C ARG A 66 -14.63 -6.30 -6.06
N LEU A 67 -13.76 -6.24 -5.06
CA LEU A 67 -12.59 -5.35 -5.07
C LEU A 67 -11.38 -6.02 -5.74
N LEU A 68 -11.11 -7.28 -5.44
CA LEU A 68 -9.83 -7.93 -5.75
C LEU A 68 -9.90 -9.01 -6.83
N ASN A 69 -11.08 -9.54 -7.13
CA ASN A 69 -11.25 -10.66 -8.07
C ASN A 69 -11.76 -10.18 -9.44
N ASN A 70 -11.07 -9.21 -10.02
CA ASN A 70 -11.47 -8.57 -11.28
C ASN A 70 -10.45 -8.86 -12.40
N THR A 71 -10.93 -9.02 -13.63
CA THR A 71 -10.09 -9.19 -14.83
C THR A 71 -9.60 -7.87 -15.41
N ARG A 72 -10.05 -6.73 -14.88
CA ARG A 72 -9.64 -5.40 -15.31
C ARG A 72 -9.51 -4.50 -14.09
N THR A 73 -8.49 -3.66 -14.09
CA THR A 73 -8.43 -2.56 -13.13
C THR A 73 -9.40 -1.46 -13.55
N CYS A 74 -10.21 -1.01 -12.60
CA CYS A 74 -11.03 0.19 -12.75
C CYS A 74 -10.26 1.46 -12.33
N LEU A 75 -9.06 1.31 -11.75
CA LEU A 75 -8.24 2.41 -11.26
C LEU A 75 -7.41 2.97 -12.42
N LYS A 76 -7.94 4.00 -13.07
CA LYS A 76 -7.26 4.72 -14.15
C LYS A 76 -6.61 5.99 -13.60
N VAL A 77 -5.27 6.00 -13.53
CA VAL A 77 -4.48 7.18 -13.14
C VAL A 77 -3.82 7.89 -14.32
N ASN A 78 -4.29 7.63 -15.55
CA ASN A 78 -3.82 8.32 -16.75
C ASN A 78 -4.54 9.65 -16.96
N ALA A 79 -4.47 10.52 -15.97
CA ALA A 79 -5.05 11.86 -15.99
C ALA A 79 -4.07 12.83 -15.33
N SER A 80 -4.18 14.13 -15.65
CA SER A 80 -3.35 15.16 -15.02
C SER A 80 -3.57 15.26 -13.50
N ILE A 81 -4.78 14.91 -13.05
CA ILE A 81 -5.15 14.79 -11.64
C ILE A 81 -5.94 13.49 -11.49
N ALA A 82 -5.56 12.66 -10.52
CA ALA A 82 -6.28 11.47 -10.14
C ALA A 82 -6.39 11.44 -8.62
N ALA A 83 -7.59 11.15 -8.12
CA ALA A 83 -7.87 11.00 -6.69
C ALA A 83 -8.40 9.59 -6.44
N ILE A 84 -7.92 8.96 -5.38
CA ILE A 84 -8.37 7.65 -4.92
C ILE A 84 -8.95 7.87 -3.54
N ASP A 85 -10.26 7.69 -3.41
CA ASP A 85 -10.94 7.73 -2.12
C ASP A 85 -10.78 6.37 -1.44
N LEU A 86 -10.27 6.40 -0.21
CA LEU A 86 -10.06 5.21 0.62
C LEU A 86 -11.06 5.11 1.78
N LYS A 87 -12.08 5.98 1.80
CA LYS A 87 -13.13 5.96 2.81
C LYS A 87 -13.79 4.58 2.93
N ASP A 88 -14.14 4.22 4.15
CA ASP A 88 -14.69 2.94 4.57
C ASP A 88 -13.72 1.75 4.46
N LEU A 89 -12.56 1.90 3.81
CA LEU A 89 -11.54 0.85 3.72
C LEU A 89 -10.86 0.64 5.07
N GLU A 90 -10.79 1.66 5.91
CA GLU A 90 -10.29 1.60 7.30
C GLU A 90 -11.00 0.53 8.14
N ASN A 91 -12.26 0.19 7.81
CA ASN A 91 -13.02 -0.87 8.46
C ASN A 91 -12.55 -2.29 8.07
N TYR A 92 -11.68 -2.42 7.07
CA TYR A 92 -11.18 -3.69 6.53
C TYR A 92 -9.64 -3.69 6.41
N PRO A 93 -8.90 -3.77 7.54
CA PRO A 93 -7.44 -3.62 7.56
C PRO A 93 -6.68 -4.54 6.61
N GLU A 94 -7.16 -5.77 6.40
CA GLU A 94 -6.57 -6.72 5.48
C GLU A 94 -6.72 -6.31 4.00
N ILE A 95 -7.80 -5.60 3.64
CA ILE A 95 -7.99 -5.04 2.30
C ILE A 95 -7.12 -3.80 2.14
N THR A 96 -7.09 -2.92 3.15
CA THR A 96 -6.26 -1.70 3.15
C THR A 96 -4.80 -2.02 2.82
N ARG A 97 -4.23 -3.05 3.44
CA ARG A 97 -2.85 -3.49 3.16
C ARG A 97 -2.64 -3.92 1.70
N ILE A 98 -3.61 -4.61 1.11
CA ILE A 98 -3.53 -5.05 -0.30
C ILE A 98 -3.64 -3.84 -1.24
N PHE A 99 -4.57 -2.93 -0.95
CA PHE A 99 -4.73 -1.70 -1.74
C PHE A 99 -3.51 -0.78 -1.65
N LEU A 100 -2.85 -0.69 -0.49
CA LEU A 100 -1.62 0.07 -0.34
C LEU A 100 -0.50 -0.43 -1.24
N PHE A 101 -0.33 -1.74 -1.33
CA PHE A 101 0.60 -2.34 -2.27
C PHE A 101 0.24 -1.97 -3.72
N TYR A 102 -1.05 -2.06 -4.07
CA TYR A 102 -1.51 -1.69 -5.41
C TYR A 102 -1.27 -0.21 -5.74
N ILE A 103 -1.62 0.70 -4.83
CA ILE A 103 -1.39 2.15 -4.98
C ILE A 103 0.09 2.46 -5.14
N THR A 104 0.96 1.76 -4.41
CA THR A 104 2.41 1.90 -4.53
C THR A 104 2.89 1.56 -5.93
N GLU A 105 2.49 0.39 -6.44
CA GLU A 105 2.85 -0.04 -7.80
C GLU A 105 2.27 0.92 -8.85
N MET A 106 1.06 1.44 -8.64
CA MET A 106 0.48 2.47 -9.50
C MET A 106 1.31 3.76 -9.50
N ILE A 107 1.71 4.26 -8.33
CA ILE A 107 2.56 5.43 -8.20
C ILE A 107 3.88 5.21 -8.94
N TRP A 108 4.48 4.03 -8.75
CA TRP A 108 5.75 3.68 -9.39
C TRP A 108 5.64 3.59 -10.91
N SER A 109 4.60 2.93 -11.39
CA SER A 109 4.28 2.83 -12.81
C SER A 109 4.05 4.22 -13.43
N ALA A 110 3.28 5.08 -12.75
CA ALA A 110 3.04 6.45 -13.20
C ALA A 110 4.34 7.26 -13.25
N CYS A 111 5.19 7.15 -12.24
CA CYS A 111 6.49 7.82 -12.19
C CYS A 111 7.39 7.42 -13.36
N GLN A 112 7.46 6.13 -13.68
CA GLN A 112 8.28 5.59 -14.76
C GLN A 112 7.73 5.87 -16.16
N ALA A 113 6.40 5.90 -16.34
CA ALA A 113 5.78 6.04 -17.65
C ALA A 113 6.11 7.39 -18.32
N ASN A 114 6.23 8.47 -17.55
CA ASN A 114 6.47 9.81 -18.08
C ASN A 114 7.57 10.56 -17.30
N PRO A 115 8.87 10.20 -17.44
CA PRO A 115 9.94 10.74 -16.60
C PRO A 115 10.13 12.27 -16.69
N GLY A 116 9.77 12.88 -17.83
CA GLY A 116 9.88 14.34 -18.04
C GLY A 116 8.78 15.16 -17.38
N CYS A 117 7.68 14.53 -16.95
CA CYS A 117 6.58 15.22 -16.28
C CYS A 117 6.76 15.15 -14.76
N LYS A 118 6.86 16.32 -14.11
CA LYS A 118 6.84 16.41 -12.66
C LYS A 118 5.49 15.93 -12.11
N LYS A 119 5.54 15.15 -11.03
CA LYS A 119 4.35 14.57 -10.39
C LYS A 119 4.34 14.93 -8.93
N MET A 120 3.15 15.04 -8.35
CA MET A 120 2.98 15.21 -6.92
C MET A 120 2.01 14.15 -6.41
N ILE A 121 2.46 13.36 -5.45
CA ILE A 121 1.64 12.38 -4.76
C ILE A 121 1.19 12.99 -3.44
N ILE A 122 -0.11 12.99 -3.20
CA ILE A 122 -0.70 13.58 -2.00
C ILE A 122 -1.43 12.49 -1.24
N PHE A 123 -1.04 12.29 0.02
CA PHE A 123 -1.77 11.46 0.97
C PHE A 123 -2.56 12.37 1.89
N ASP A 124 -3.86 12.47 1.64
CA ASP A 124 -4.80 13.15 2.53
C ASP A 124 -5.21 12.21 3.67
N GLU A 125 -5.39 12.75 4.87
CA GLU A 125 -5.69 11.99 6.09
C GLU A 125 -4.85 10.71 6.27
N VAL A 126 -3.54 10.90 6.30
CA VAL A 126 -2.57 9.81 6.24
C VAL A 126 -2.55 8.92 7.51
N TRP A 127 -3.26 9.30 8.57
CA TRP A 127 -3.25 8.64 9.89
C TRP A 127 -3.51 7.14 9.81
N ALA A 128 -4.46 6.71 8.98
CA ALA A 128 -4.80 5.30 8.80
C ALA A 128 -3.63 4.49 8.25
N LEU A 129 -2.79 5.11 7.42
CA LEU A 129 -1.61 4.50 6.83
C LEU A 129 -0.43 4.50 7.80
N LEU A 130 -0.28 5.56 8.59
CA LEU A 130 0.78 5.67 9.59
C LEU A 130 0.55 4.71 10.78
N GLY A 131 -0.69 4.40 11.11
CA GLY A 131 -1.05 3.41 12.12
C GLY A 131 -0.72 1.96 11.74
N ASP A 132 -0.56 1.66 10.44
CA ASP A 132 -0.13 0.34 9.98
C ASP A 132 1.39 0.32 9.71
N GLU A 133 2.09 -0.69 10.25
CA GLU A 133 3.55 -0.83 10.08
C GLU A 133 3.96 -0.89 8.60
N THR A 134 3.16 -1.51 7.73
CA THR A 134 3.46 -1.59 6.30
C THR A 134 3.23 -0.24 5.63
N GLY A 135 2.15 0.45 5.98
CA GLY A 135 1.82 1.78 5.47
C GLY A 135 2.86 2.84 5.87
N GLY A 136 3.24 2.91 7.15
CA GLY A 136 4.27 3.83 7.62
C GLY A 136 5.63 3.60 6.97
N ARG A 137 6.04 2.33 6.80
CA ARG A 137 7.27 1.98 6.08
C ARG A 137 7.21 2.43 4.62
N LEU A 138 6.10 2.15 3.94
CA LEU A 138 5.87 2.54 2.56
C LEU A 138 6.00 4.06 2.37
N ILE A 139 5.31 4.85 3.20
CA ILE A 139 5.35 6.32 3.10
C ILE A 139 6.79 6.81 3.27
N SER A 140 7.51 6.30 4.27
CA SER A 140 8.92 6.64 4.49
C SER A 140 9.81 6.30 3.28
N GLU A 141 9.57 5.16 2.62
CA GLU A 141 10.28 4.78 1.39
C GLU A 141 9.93 5.72 0.21
N LEU A 142 8.67 6.11 0.05
CA LEU A 142 8.24 7.06 -0.98
C LEU A 142 8.92 8.43 -0.79
N TYR A 143 8.97 8.95 0.44
CA TYR A 143 9.68 10.19 0.76
C TYR A 143 11.16 10.16 0.39
N ARG A 144 11.83 9.01 0.52
CA ARG A 144 13.26 8.85 0.16
C ARG A 144 13.49 8.70 -1.34
N THR A 145 12.54 8.14 -2.07
CA THR A 145 12.77 7.61 -3.43
C THR A 145 12.17 8.46 -4.53
N LEU A 146 11.00 9.09 -4.33
CA LEU A 146 10.26 9.79 -5.39
C LEU A 146 11.04 10.92 -6.06
N ARG A 147 11.92 11.59 -5.31
CA ARG A 147 12.81 12.64 -5.85
C ARG A 147 13.67 12.17 -7.03
N LYS A 148 14.02 10.88 -7.08
CA LYS A 148 14.80 10.29 -8.18
C LYS A 148 14.01 10.20 -9.48
N TYR A 149 12.68 10.27 -9.41
CA TYR A 149 11.75 10.14 -10.53
C TYR A 149 11.10 11.47 -10.91
N GLY A 150 11.64 12.60 -10.45
CA GLY A 150 11.04 13.92 -10.67
C GLY A 150 9.67 14.07 -9.99
N ALA A 151 9.38 13.28 -8.96
CA ALA A 151 8.13 13.30 -8.22
C ALA A 151 8.33 13.85 -6.80
N GLY A 152 7.35 14.59 -6.31
CA GLY A 152 7.22 15.04 -4.92
C GLY A 152 6.15 14.25 -4.19
N ILE A 153 6.19 14.32 -2.86
CA ILE A 153 5.20 13.73 -1.96
C ILE A 153 4.78 14.75 -0.91
N MET A 154 3.50 14.72 -0.53
CA MET A 154 2.94 15.49 0.56
C MET A 154 1.97 14.62 1.34
N SER A 155 2.18 14.53 2.65
CA SER A 155 1.24 13.93 3.58
C SER A 155 0.53 15.03 4.35
N VAL A 156 -0.79 14.89 4.49
CA VAL A 156 -1.67 15.82 5.21
C VAL A 156 -2.32 15.06 6.36
N SER A 157 -2.33 15.67 7.55
CA SER A 157 -2.97 15.13 8.76
C SER A 157 -3.58 16.28 9.55
N GLN A 158 -4.71 16.00 10.22
CA GLN A 158 -5.33 16.95 11.15
C GLN A 158 -4.65 16.96 12.52
N ASP A 159 -4.12 15.81 12.95
CA ASP A 159 -3.41 15.67 14.20
C ASP A 159 -1.91 15.47 13.96
N ILE A 160 -1.10 16.28 14.62
CA ILE A 160 0.35 16.19 14.52
C ILE A 160 0.88 14.90 15.13
N SER A 161 0.16 14.34 16.10
CA SER A 161 0.50 13.10 16.78
C SER A 161 0.34 11.87 15.87
N ASP A 162 -0.40 11.97 14.76
CA ASP A 162 -0.56 10.89 13.78
C ASP A 162 0.80 10.44 13.21
N PHE A 163 1.74 11.36 13.04
CA PHE A 163 3.10 11.02 12.61
C PHE A 163 3.81 10.12 13.62
N LYS A 164 3.50 10.20 14.92
CA LYS A 164 4.09 9.31 15.94
C LYS A 164 3.51 7.90 15.92
N LEU A 165 2.39 7.65 15.23
CA LEU A 165 1.80 6.31 15.11
C LEU A 165 2.77 5.33 14.44
N THR A 166 3.64 5.82 13.56
CA THR A 166 4.67 5.02 12.91
C THR A 166 6.05 5.19 13.54
N ARG A 167 6.79 4.09 13.69
CA ARG A 167 8.22 4.14 14.04
C ARG A 167 9.10 4.75 12.93
N HIS A 168 8.56 4.92 11.71
CA HIS A 168 9.29 5.43 10.55
C HIS A 168 9.23 6.97 10.41
N HIS A 169 8.62 7.68 11.36
CA HIS A 169 8.35 9.12 11.30
C HIS A 169 9.61 9.96 11.13
N ALA A 170 10.70 9.63 11.84
CA ALA A 170 11.98 10.32 11.70
C ALA A 170 12.51 10.24 10.25
N GLY A 171 12.29 9.11 9.56
CA GLY A 171 12.66 8.94 8.16
C GLY A 171 11.82 9.79 7.22
N ILE A 172 10.54 9.98 7.51
CA ILE A 172 9.64 10.87 6.76
C ILE A 172 10.13 12.31 6.92
N LEU A 173 10.26 12.79 8.16
CA LEU A 173 10.64 14.17 8.49
C LEU A 173 12.02 14.54 7.95
N ALA A 174 13.01 13.65 8.05
CA ALA A 174 14.35 13.90 7.51
C ALA A 174 14.37 14.07 5.97
N ASN A 175 13.32 13.64 5.27
CA ASN A 175 13.17 13.81 3.82
C ASN A 175 12.06 14.82 3.47
N THR A 176 11.49 15.51 4.46
CA THR A 176 10.52 16.59 4.27
C THR A 176 11.27 17.90 4.08
N GLY A 177 11.26 18.45 2.87
CA GLY A 177 11.89 19.74 2.57
C GLY A 177 11.01 20.96 2.85
N THR A 178 9.71 20.76 3.04
CA THR A 178 8.74 21.83 3.28
C THR A 178 7.66 21.33 4.21
N LEU A 179 7.38 22.12 5.25
CA LEU A 179 6.36 21.84 6.24
C LEU A 179 5.36 22.99 6.26
N PHE A 180 4.08 22.67 6.15
CA PHE A 180 2.99 23.61 6.32
C PHE A 180 2.32 23.33 7.66
N ILE A 181 2.48 24.23 8.62
CA ILE A 181 1.76 24.20 9.89
C ILE A 181 0.69 25.27 9.81
N LEU A 182 -0.55 24.83 9.78
CA LEU A 182 -1.72 25.69 9.81
C LEU A 182 -2.20 25.83 11.25
N LYS A 183 -3.30 26.57 11.45
CA LYS A 183 -3.90 26.75 12.77
C LYS A 183 -4.13 25.40 13.47
N LEU A 184 -3.41 25.18 14.55
CA LEU A 184 -3.56 24.00 15.41
C LEU A 184 -4.69 24.20 16.42
N SER A 185 -5.20 23.09 16.96
CA SER A 185 -6.15 23.16 18.07
C SER A 185 -5.46 23.74 19.31
N SER A 186 -6.19 24.48 20.14
CA SER A 186 -5.66 25.07 21.38
C SER A 186 -5.26 24.04 22.44
N ALA A 187 -5.53 22.74 22.19
CA ALA A 187 -5.20 21.65 23.09
C ALA A 187 -3.79 21.08 22.86
N ILE A 188 -3.18 21.32 21.69
CA ILE A 188 -1.83 20.86 21.37
C ILE A 188 -0.83 21.84 21.99
N ASN A 189 0.14 21.31 22.73
CA ASN A 189 1.19 22.10 23.35
C ASN A 189 2.50 22.07 22.53
N ASP A 190 3.37 23.05 22.77
CA ASP A 190 4.64 23.21 22.06
C ASP A 190 5.55 21.98 22.16
N SER A 191 5.51 21.26 23.29
CA SER A 191 6.34 20.08 23.49
C SER A 191 5.87 18.91 22.63
N GLU A 192 4.57 18.78 22.39
CA GLU A 192 4.00 17.77 21.52
C GLU A 192 4.34 18.04 20.05
N ILE A 193 4.22 19.29 19.60
CA ILE A 193 4.61 19.74 18.25
C ILE A 193 6.09 19.45 18.02
N ARG A 194 6.96 19.90 18.93
CA ARG A 194 8.40 19.68 18.87
C ARG A 194 8.74 18.21 18.78
N SER A 195 8.12 17.39 19.63
CA SER A 195 8.36 15.94 19.65
C SER A 195 7.83 15.24 18.39
N ALA A 196 6.73 15.70 17.82
CA ALA A 196 6.09 15.08 16.65
C ALA A 196 6.85 15.38 15.36
N LEU A 197 7.31 16.62 15.21
CA LEU A 197 7.94 17.11 13.99
C LEU A 197 9.46 17.18 14.07
N ASN A 198 10.03 16.86 15.24
CA ASN A 198 11.46 16.93 15.51
C ASN A 198 12.06 18.32 15.18
N LEU A 199 11.34 19.37 15.57
CA LEU A 199 11.72 20.75 15.31
C LEU A 199 12.79 21.24 16.29
N ASN A 200 13.67 22.10 15.79
CA ASN A 200 14.62 22.83 16.63
C ASN A 200 13.99 24.11 17.24
N ASP A 201 14.72 24.77 18.14
CA ASP A 201 14.22 25.98 18.84
C ASP A 201 13.80 27.09 17.87
N ARG A 202 14.57 27.32 16.81
CA ARG A 202 14.29 28.37 15.82
C ARG A 202 13.05 28.05 14.99
N GLU A 203 12.86 26.78 14.65
CA GLU A 203 11.66 26.34 13.92
C GLU A 203 10.41 26.48 14.80
N MET A 204 10.52 26.22 16.10
CA MET A 204 9.44 26.44 17.06
C MET A 204 9.08 27.91 17.24
N GLU A 205 10.04 28.84 17.14
CA GLU A 205 9.79 30.29 17.22
C GLU A 205 9.00 30.85 16.03
N LEU A 206 8.92 30.11 14.92
CA LEU A 206 8.24 30.53 13.68
C LEU A 206 6.76 30.11 13.61
N ILE A 207 6.28 29.37 14.62
CA ILE A 207 4.95 28.74 14.67
C ILE A 207 4.16 29.39 15.80
#